data_AF-A0A5J5BPH1-F1
#
_entry.id   AF-A0A5J5BPH1-F1
#
_cell.length_a   1.000
_cell.length_b   1.000
_cell.length_c   1.000
_cell.angle_alpha   90.00
_cell.angle_beta   90.00
_cell.angle_gamma   90.00
#
_symmetry.space_group_name_H-M   'P 1'
#
loop_
_entity.id
_entity.type
_entity.pdbx_description
1 polymer ?
#
loop_
_entity_poly.entity_id
_entity_poly.type
_entity_poly.pdbx_seq_one_letter_code
_entity_poly.pdbx_strand_id
1 'polypeptide(L)'
;MKTGIHRHDEPQLPEPEARIKKTVKVLYKALARGNKEVAARLLASDLEWWYHGPPGCQHMMRTLTGKSKHTEFKFKPRSIASVGDLVIVEGWEGLAAYWVHVWILKDGIITQFREYFNTAITVLGESEVGNKKLWQSEPLEGSNCSLPDLMPKKPNPSPIPKAKPKTDEISAAADESSADLLDDDVRVRRLAEDENDKSLDVGPNGRPLFTSTASLSQLTRKDTCTYMKFSMEDLNAVLPEGLPLGMVKEFEESKRSALLVRQNFLDLRDNFRRIVDPPLQSSDGKGPKVRKQIVLDGPVSCGKSIALAMLVHWARDEDHGLSADEEVVISSNPVDIFFFSKLFGFFSLLPSSSSIFCTLPVKMMILVEGKDFLKYNESRLQQLPCQVFDPIPLGEGVGVGWMKGVDSMAMPQGSTLYDLVQTGLTYTHAAVGVVVRLRKELSLVKDIPVLIAIDQYNNWFTFSEYEEPVTVRSCRPIHARELATVKAFRSMMHKDMMVGAFSHSTAVGKLRKDLPDVPVDARINFPRYSLDEAASVCHYYLRQRLVRREAFSEESWKKIYFLSHGNGAEMRWLAPFMR
;
A
#
# COMPACT_ATOMS: atom_id res chain seq x y z
N MET A 1 29.33 -33.68 54.46
CA MET A 1 27.92 -33.42 54.83
C MET A 1 27.40 -32.25 54.00
N LYS A 2 26.31 -32.48 53.27
CA LYS A 2 25.28 -31.57 52.70
C LYS A 2 25.69 -30.21 52.09
N THR A 3 25.64 -30.21 50.75
CA THR A 3 25.09 -29.21 49.81
C THR A 3 24.47 -27.91 50.36
N GLY A 4 24.88 -26.77 49.78
CA GLY A 4 24.13 -25.51 49.74
C GLY A 4 24.29 -24.85 48.37
N ILE A 5 23.20 -24.84 47.59
CA ILE A 5 23.10 -24.25 46.25
C ILE A 5 22.99 -22.72 46.41
N HIS A 6 23.96 -21.98 45.88
CA HIS A 6 23.85 -20.53 45.75
C HIS A 6 22.86 -20.19 44.63
N ARG A 7 21.73 -19.58 45.00
CA ARG A 7 20.86 -18.87 44.07
C ARG A 7 21.61 -17.65 43.55
N HIS A 8 21.66 -17.50 42.23
CA HIS A 8 22.13 -16.29 41.58
C HIS A 8 21.19 -15.12 41.94
N ASP A 9 21.78 -14.04 42.45
CA ASP A 9 21.11 -12.77 42.72
C ASP A 9 20.66 -12.12 41.40
N GLU A 10 19.37 -11.84 41.29
CA GLU A 10 18.75 -11.05 40.23
C GLU A 10 18.99 -9.55 40.54
N PRO A 11 19.46 -8.73 39.58
CA PRO A 11 19.77 -7.32 39.85
C PRO A 11 18.52 -6.52 40.25
N GLN A 12 18.59 -5.77 41.36
CA GLN A 12 17.50 -4.92 41.86
C GLN A 12 17.26 -3.74 40.89
N LEU A 13 16.08 -3.70 40.25
CA LEU A 13 15.66 -2.59 39.39
C LEU A 13 15.35 -1.30 40.19
N PRO A 14 15.54 -0.10 39.62
CA PRO A 14 15.11 1.17 40.22
C PRO A 14 13.63 1.18 40.62
N GLU A 15 13.28 1.82 41.74
CA GLU A 15 11.91 1.87 42.30
C GLU A 15 10.82 2.34 41.29
N PRO A 16 11.06 3.34 40.41
CA PRO A 16 10.09 3.75 39.38
C PRO A 16 9.84 2.66 38.32
N GLU A 17 10.90 1.98 37.87
CA GLU A 17 10.83 0.94 36.85
C GLU A 17 10.11 -0.32 37.38
N ALA A 18 10.34 -0.66 38.64
CA ALA A 18 9.61 -1.74 39.33
C ALA A 18 8.11 -1.45 39.42
N ARG A 19 7.72 -0.18 39.62
CA ARG A 19 6.32 0.25 39.72
C ARG A 19 5.60 0.15 38.37
N ILE A 20 6.17 0.67 37.29
CA ILE A 20 5.55 0.59 35.95
C ILE A 20 5.44 -0.86 35.47
N LYS A 21 6.45 -1.68 35.74
CA LYS A 21 6.46 -3.12 35.42
C LYS A 21 5.35 -3.84 36.19
N LYS A 22 5.10 -3.45 37.44
CA LYS A 22 3.99 -3.99 38.25
C LYS A 22 2.63 -3.61 37.67
N THR A 23 2.43 -2.36 37.24
CA THR A 23 1.19 -1.91 36.59
C THR A 23 0.85 -2.76 35.37
N VAL A 24 1.81 -2.96 34.46
CA VAL A 24 1.59 -3.77 33.26
C VAL A 24 1.35 -5.25 33.60
N LYS A 25 2.06 -5.81 34.60
CA LYS A 25 1.76 -7.16 35.10
C LYS A 25 0.31 -7.30 35.61
N VAL A 26 -0.24 -6.28 36.25
CA VAL A 26 -1.64 -6.27 36.69
C VAL A 26 -2.59 -6.20 35.50
N LEU A 27 -2.27 -5.41 34.47
CA LEU A 27 -3.05 -5.35 33.22
C LEU A 27 -3.18 -6.73 32.56
N TYR A 28 -2.07 -7.45 32.33
CA TYR A 28 -2.14 -8.78 31.71
C TYR A 28 -2.91 -9.80 32.56
N LYS A 29 -2.83 -9.72 33.89
CA LYS A 29 -3.63 -10.56 34.79
C LYS A 29 -5.12 -10.25 34.71
N ALA A 30 -5.48 -8.97 34.58
CA ALA A 30 -6.86 -8.54 34.40
C ALA A 30 -7.40 -9.02 33.04
N LEU A 31 -6.62 -8.81 31.98
CA LEU A 31 -6.94 -9.28 30.64
C LEU A 31 -7.15 -10.79 30.61
N ALA A 32 -6.25 -11.60 31.16
CA ALA A 32 -6.37 -13.06 31.19
C ALA A 32 -7.55 -13.61 32.01
N ARG A 33 -8.16 -12.78 32.87
CA ARG A 33 -9.35 -13.10 33.66
C ARG A 33 -10.63 -12.49 33.08
N GLY A 34 -10.54 -11.77 31.96
CA GLY A 34 -11.64 -11.03 31.37
C GLY A 34 -12.16 -9.87 32.22
N ASN A 35 -11.38 -9.37 33.19
CA ASN A 35 -11.79 -8.29 34.09
C ASN A 35 -11.56 -6.92 33.43
N LYS A 36 -12.57 -6.43 32.72
CA LYS A 36 -12.51 -5.20 31.92
C LYS A 36 -12.42 -3.95 32.80
N GLU A 37 -13.03 -3.97 33.99
CA GLU A 37 -13.08 -2.84 34.92
C GLU A 37 -11.70 -2.53 35.54
N VAL A 38 -10.90 -3.58 35.81
CA VAL A 38 -9.52 -3.40 36.25
C VAL A 38 -8.64 -2.94 35.09
N ALA A 39 -8.81 -3.50 33.88
CA ALA A 39 -8.04 -3.07 32.71
C ALA A 39 -8.29 -1.59 32.36
N ALA A 40 -9.55 -1.15 32.34
CA ALA A 40 -9.93 0.22 32.05
C ALA A 40 -9.36 1.24 33.06
N ARG A 41 -9.21 0.88 34.34
CA ARG A 41 -8.61 1.76 35.37
C ARG A 41 -7.10 1.97 35.21
N LEU A 42 -6.43 1.10 34.45
CA LEU A 42 -4.97 1.19 34.22
C LEU A 42 -4.62 1.93 32.94
N LEU A 43 -5.61 2.14 32.06
CA LEU A 43 -5.47 2.78 30.76
C LEU A 43 -6.05 4.21 30.82
N ALA A 44 -5.40 5.15 30.15
CA ALA A 44 -5.98 6.47 29.93
C ALA A 44 -7.21 6.36 29.01
N SER A 45 -8.20 7.24 29.19
CA SER A 45 -9.41 7.29 28.36
C SER A 45 -9.12 7.61 26.89
N ASP A 46 -8.03 8.31 26.64
CA ASP A 46 -7.53 8.77 25.34
C ASP A 46 -6.28 7.99 24.89
N LEU A 47 -6.21 6.70 25.25
CA LEU A 47 -5.07 5.82 24.94
C LEU A 47 -4.67 5.91 23.46
N GLU A 48 -3.48 6.47 23.20
CA GLU A 48 -2.88 6.51 21.87
C GLU A 48 -2.33 5.12 21.55
N TRP A 49 -2.71 4.55 20.41
CA TRP A 49 -2.28 3.21 20.04
C TRP A 49 -1.77 3.14 18.61
N TRP A 50 -0.87 2.19 18.37
CA TRP A 50 -0.32 1.90 17.06
C TRP A 50 -0.06 0.41 16.89
N TYR A 51 -0.22 -0.09 15.67
CA TYR A 51 -0.05 -1.50 15.34
C TYR A 51 0.89 -1.70 14.15
N HIS A 52 1.77 -2.69 14.28
CA HIS A 52 2.60 -3.20 13.21
C HIS A 52 2.49 -4.71 13.13
N GLY A 53 2.14 -5.22 11.95
CA GLY A 53 2.02 -6.64 11.71
C GLY A 53 1.00 -6.93 10.61
N PRO A 54 0.71 -8.21 10.35
CA PRO A 54 -0.24 -8.62 9.31
C PRO A 54 -1.66 -8.03 9.53
N PRO A 55 -2.37 -7.65 8.45
CA PRO A 55 -3.76 -7.23 8.56
C PRO A 55 -4.62 -8.28 9.29
N GLY A 56 -5.46 -7.84 10.22
CA GLY A 56 -6.34 -8.73 11.00
C GLY A 56 -5.74 -9.28 12.30
N CYS A 57 -4.42 -9.17 12.53
CA CYS A 57 -3.74 -9.66 13.73
C CYS A 57 -3.61 -8.60 14.86
N GLN A 58 -4.51 -7.62 14.91
CA GLN A 58 -4.58 -6.57 15.95
C GLN A 58 -5.24 -7.08 17.24
N HIS A 59 -4.72 -8.18 17.79
CA HIS A 59 -5.40 -8.95 18.82
C HIS A 59 -5.58 -8.15 20.12
N MET A 60 -4.57 -7.38 20.54
CA MET A 60 -4.67 -6.61 21.79
C MET A 60 -5.67 -5.47 21.63
N MET A 61 -5.63 -4.73 20.53
CA MET A 61 -6.59 -3.63 20.31
C MET A 61 -8.04 -4.13 20.24
N ARG A 62 -8.29 -5.26 19.58
CA ARG A 62 -9.63 -5.88 19.55
C ARG A 62 -10.09 -6.29 20.94
N THR A 63 -9.17 -6.74 21.79
CA THR A 63 -9.46 -7.13 23.17
C THR A 63 -9.80 -5.91 24.04
N LEU A 64 -9.03 -4.81 23.92
CA LEU A 64 -9.25 -3.58 24.67
C LEU A 64 -10.56 -2.86 24.26
N THR A 65 -10.94 -2.96 22.99
CA THR A 65 -12.18 -2.35 22.46
C THR A 65 -13.41 -3.26 22.56
N GLY A 66 -13.23 -4.50 23.03
CA GLY A 66 -14.32 -5.48 23.13
C GLY A 66 -14.80 -6.03 21.77
N LYS A 67 -14.05 -5.82 20.69
CA LYS A 67 -14.33 -6.35 19.34
C LYS A 67 -14.00 -7.84 19.19
N SER A 68 -13.22 -8.42 20.11
CA SER A 68 -12.92 -9.87 20.15
C SER A 68 -13.51 -10.53 21.40
N LYS A 69 -13.76 -11.84 21.30
CA LYS A 69 -14.06 -12.65 22.50
C LYS A 69 -12.75 -12.89 23.25
N HIS A 70 -12.78 -12.87 24.59
CA HIS A 70 -11.60 -13.10 25.44
C HIS A 70 -10.87 -14.43 25.17
N THR A 71 -11.52 -15.41 24.53
CA THR A 71 -10.94 -16.72 24.19
C THR A 71 -10.25 -16.78 22.83
N GLU A 72 -10.34 -15.72 22.01
CA GLU A 72 -9.88 -15.71 20.61
C GLU A 72 -8.35 -15.63 20.48
N PHE A 73 -7.68 -14.99 21.43
CA PHE A 73 -6.22 -14.90 21.49
C PHE A 73 -5.75 -14.84 22.94
N LYS A 74 -4.83 -15.72 23.35
CA LYS A 74 -4.31 -15.78 24.72
C LYS A 74 -2.97 -15.07 24.84
N PHE A 75 -2.98 -13.88 25.41
CA PHE A 75 -1.76 -13.17 25.79
C PHE A 75 -1.04 -13.90 26.93
N LYS A 76 0.02 -14.63 26.60
CA LYS A 76 0.95 -15.24 27.57
C LYS A 76 2.31 -14.51 27.55
N PRO A 77 2.49 -13.48 28.40
CA PRO A 77 3.80 -12.85 28.59
C PRO A 77 4.85 -13.87 28.99
N ARG A 78 5.99 -13.86 28.31
CA ARG A 78 7.16 -14.64 28.68
C ARG A 78 8.29 -13.76 29.19
N SER A 79 8.50 -12.60 28.56
CA SER A 79 9.46 -11.60 29.04
C SER A 79 8.76 -10.27 29.28
N ILE A 80 9.17 -9.58 30.34
CA ILE A 80 8.75 -8.21 30.65
C ILE A 80 9.99 -7.42 31.03
N ALA A 81 10.33 -6.42 30.22
CA ALA A 81 11.43 -5.50 30.45
C ALA A 81 10.91 -4.06 30.64
N SER A 82 11.67 -3.24 31.33
CA SER A 82 11.42 -1.81 31.47
C SER A 82 12.62 -1.02 30.98
N VAL A 83 12.37 0.08 30.28
CA VAL A 83 13.40 1.00 29.77
C VAL A 83 12.88 2.43 29.98
N GLY A 84 13.30 3.10 31.05
CA GLY A 84 12.71 4.39 31.42
C GLY A 84 11.21 4.26 31.67
N ASP A 85 10.38 5.06 31.01
CA ASP A 85 8.90 5.04 31.12
C ASP A 85 8.22 3.96 30.25
N LEU A 86 9.01 3.16 29.52
CA LEU A 86 8.55 2.09 28.66
C LEU A 86 8.52 0.77 29.41
N VAL A 87 7.46 -0.01 29.21
CA VAL A 87 7.40 -1.42 29.59
C VAL A 87 7.16 -2.25 28.34
N ILE A 88 8.13 -3.11 28.04
CA ILE A 88 8.13 -3.98 26.87
C ILE A 88 7.72 -5.37 27.34
N VAL A 89 6.72 -5.95 26.69
CA VAL A 89 6.20 -7.29 27.00
C VAL A 89 6.25 -8.13 25.76
N GLU A 90 6.89 -9.28 25.86
CA GLU A 90 7.09 -10.21 24.77
C GLU A 90 6.41 -11.55 25.11
N GLY A 91 5.78 -12.15 24.11
CA GLY A 91 5.15 -13.46 24.28
C GLY A 91 4.83 -14.16 22.96
N TRP A 92 4.30 -15.37 23.09
CA TRP A 92 3.96 -16.23 21.97
C TRP A 92 2.63 -16.93 22.20
N GLU A 93 1.89 -17.16 21.12
CA GLU A 93 0.77 -18.10 21.09
C GLU A 93 1.07 -19.24 20.10
N GLY A 94 1.28 -20.46 20.61
CA GLY A 94 1.70 -21.60 19.79
C GLY A 94 3.09 -21.43 19.17
N LEU A 95 3.34 -22.13 18.05
CA LEU A 95 4.60 -22.06 17.28
C LEU A 95 4.61 -20.95 16.20
N ALA A 96 3.49 -20.24 16.00
CA ALA A 96 3.26 -19.42 14.81
C ALA A 96 2.99 -17.93 15.06
N ALA A 97 2.72 -17.51 16.32
CA ALA A 97 2.40 -16.13 16.65
C ALA A 97 3.38 -15.58 17.69
N TYR A 98 4.27 -14.69 17.25
CA TYR A 98 5.15 -13.91 18.09
C TYR A 98 4.60 -12.50 18.24
N TRP A 99 4.67 -11.91 19.44
CA TRP A 99 4.24 -10.54 19.65
C TRP A 99 5.08 -9.81 20.69
N VAL A 100 5.26 -8.51 20.46
CA VAL A 100 5.89 -7.56 21.38
C VAL A 100 4.95 -6.37 21.57
N HIS A 101 4.66 -6.06 22.82
CA HIS A 101 3.83 -4.95 23.23
C HIS A 101 4.68 -3.92 23.98
N VAL A 102 4.65 -2.68 23.53
CA VAL A 102 5.35 -1.57 24.17
C VAL A 102 4.32 -0.64 24.80
N TRP A 103 4.34 -0.57 26.12
CA TRP A 103 3.46 0.27 26.93
C TRP A 103 4.22 1.48 27.43
N ILE A 104 3.66 2.68 27.28
CA ILE A 104 4.24 3.91 27.80
C ILE A 104 3.38 4.42 28.93
N LEU A 105 3.99 4.60 30.10
CA LEU A 105 3.30 5.04 31.31
C LEU A 105 3.70 6.47 31.66
N LYS A 106 2.72 7.27 32.10
CA LYS A 106 2.94 8.57 32.73
C LYS A 106 2.22 8.57 34.06
N ASP A 107 2.93 8.91 35.14
CA ASP A 107 2.41 8.91 36.52
C ASP A 107 1.74 7.58 36.95
N GLY A 108 2.19 6.46 36.36
CA GLY A 108 1.66 5.12 36.63
C GLY A 108 0.40 4.74 35.86
N ILE A 109 -0.11 5.60 34.97
CA ILE A 109 -1.21 5.33 34.04
C ILE A 109 -0.65 5.05 32.65
N ILE A 110 -1.17 4.05 31.95
CA ILE A 110 -0.78 3.72 30.58
C ILE A 110 -1.43 4.73 29.63
N THR A 111 -0.61 5.51 28.94
CA THR A 111 -1.06 6.57 28.03
C THR A 111 -0.85 6.24 26.56
N GLN A 112 0.10 5.36 26.24
CA GLN A 112 0.32 4.90 24.88
C GLN A 112 0.60 3.40 24.82
N PHE A 113 0.22 2.79 23.69
CA PHE A 113 0.39 1.38 23.40
C PHE A 113 0.89 1.16 21.97
N ARG A 114 1.89 0.29 21.81
CA ARG A 114 2.33 -0.17 20.48
C ARG A 114 2.35 -1.68 20.44
N GLU A 115 1.66 -2.26 19.47
CA GLU A 115 1.62 -3.69 19.20
C GLU A 115 2.48 -4.02 17.99
N TYR A 116 3.39 -4.97 18.15
CA TYR A 116 4.23 -5.52 17.10
C TYR A 116 3.96 -7.02 17.02
N PHE A 117 3.42 -7.47 15.90
CA PHE A 117 3.05 -8.86 15.67
C PHE A 117 3.94 -9.46 14.58
N ASN A 118 4.50 -10.65 14.85
CA ASN A 118 5.54 -11.30 14.05
C ASN A 118 6.64 -10.32 13.63
N THR A 119 7.04 -9.46 14.57
CA THR A 119 7.97 -8.36 14.36
C THR A 119 8.88 -8.26 15.59
N ALA A 120 10.17 -8.45 15.38
CA ALA A 120 11.24 -8.28 16.35
C ALA A 120 11.53 -6.78 16.48
N ILE A 121 11.80 -6.26 17.67
CA ILE A 121 12.08 -4.83 17.85
C ILE A 121 13.37 -4.61 18.62
N THR A 122 14.08 -3.54 18.28
CA THR A 122 15.23 -3.06 19.05
C THR A 122 14.90 -1.68 19.61
N VAL A 123 15.14 -1.49 20.91
CA VAL A 123 15.01 -0.20 21.57
C VAL A 123 16.40 0.41 21.72
N LEU A 124 16.58 1.59 21.13
CA LEU A 124 17.83 2.35 21.15
C LEU A 124 17.69 3.54 22.11
N GLY A 125 18.79 3.94 22.73
CA GLY A 125 18.90 5.13 23.57
C GLY A 125 20.04 6.02 23.08
N GLU A 126 19.85 7.33 23.13
CA GLU A 126 20.92 8.28 22.76
C GLU A 126 22.00 8.32 23.86
N SER A 127 23.27 8.23 23.45
CA SER A 127 24.46 8.46 24.29
C SER A 127 25.37 9.48 23.60
N GLU A 128 26.29 10.10 24.35
CA GLU A 128 27.24 11.10 23.85
C GLU A 128 28.14 10.59 22.69
N VAL A 129 28.21 9.27 22.50
CA VAL A 129 29.02 8.60 21.45
C VAL A 129 28.13 7.89 20.39
N GLY A 130 26.83 8.18 20.35
CA GLY A 130 25.87 7.60 19.40
C GLY A 130 24.77 6.75 20.03
N ASN A 131 24.01 6.01 19.22
CA ASN A 131 22.89 5.19 19.70
C ASN A 131 23.39 3.95 20.46
N LYS A 132 23.03 3.83 21.74
CA LYS A 132 23.25 2.66 22.59
C LYS A 132 22.01 1.76 22.55
N LYS A 133 22.19 0.48 22.25
CA LYS A 133 21.11 -0.52 22.35
C LYS A 133 20.69 -0.70 23.83
N LEU A 134 19.43 -0.43 24.13
CA LEU A 134 18.84 -0.56 25.47
C LEU A 134 18.12 -1.90 25.66
N TRP A 135 17.46 -2.41 24.61
CA TRP A 135 16.77 -3.71 24.64
C TRP A 135 16.62 -4.27 23.22
N GLN A 136 16.52 -5.60 23.08
CA GLN A 136 16.16 -6.26 21.81
C GLN A 136 15.31 -7.48 22.09
N SER A 137 14.34 -7.75 21.22
CA SER A 137 13.54 -8.96 21.17
C SER A 137 14.37 -10.23 21.00
N GLU A 138 13.92 -11.33 21.62
CA GLU A 138 14.53 -12.65 21.51
C GLU A 138 13.52 -13.64 20.91
N PRO A 139 13.22 -13.56 19.59
CA PRO A 139 12.32 -14.49 18.94
C PRO A 139 12.83 -15.94 19.04
N LEU A 140 11.93 -16.91 19.12
CA LEU A 140 12.27 -18.34 19.16
C LEU A 140 13.09 -18.71 17.90
N GLU A 141 14.14 -19.53 18.03
CA GLU A 141 14.89 -20.06 16.87
C GLU A 141 13.92 -20.66 15.84
N GLY A 142 13.84 -20.05 14.65
CA GLY A 142 12.93 -20.43 13.57
C GLY A 142 11.64 -19.60 13.42
N SER A 143 11.44 -18.53 14.19
CA SER A 143 10.28 -17.62 14.02
C SER A 143 10.60 -16.44 13.07
N ASN A 144 9.78 -16.29 12.01
CA ASN A 144 9.89 -15.24 11.00
C ASN A 144 9.46 -13.88 11.57
N CYS A 145 10.41 -13.03 11.95
CA CYS A 145 10.12 -11.71 12.51
C CYS A 145 10.84 -10.58 11.75
N SER A 146 10.12 -9.54 11.31
CA SER A 146 10.67 -8.30 10.74
C SER A 146 11.25 -7.36 11.81
N LEU A 147 12.25 -6.53 11.52
CA LEU A 147 12.93 -5.64 12.49
C LEU A 147 12.67 -4.14 12.23
N PRO A 148 11.96 -3.40 13.11
CA PRO A 148 11.93 -1.95 13.16
C PRO A 148 12.72 -1.40 14.37
N ASP A 149 13.38 -0.25 14.17
CA ASP A 149 14.07 0.50 15.23
C ASP A 149 13.13 1.50 15.93
N LEU A 150 13.11 1.49 17.27
CA LEU A 150 12.32 2.41 18.10
C LEU A 150 13.22 3.36 18.90
N MET A 151 13.05 4.67 18.70
CA MET A 151 13.75 5.74 19.43
C MET A 151 12.80 6.42 20.43
N PRO A 152 13.13 6.51 21.74
CA PRO A 152 12.34 7.23 22.73
C PRO A 152 12.45 8.76 22.54
N LYS A 153 11.31 9.45 22.55
CA LYS A 153 11.24 10.92 22.49
C LYS A 153 11.45 11.56 23.86
N LYS A 154 12.22 12.65 23.94
CA LYS A 154 12.38 13.47 25.16
C LYS A 154 11.06 14.16 25.57
N PRO A 155 10.80 14.38 26.87
CA PRO A 155 9.70 15.21 27.31
C PRO A 155 9.98 16.70 27.00
N ASN A 156 9.01 17.38 26.38
CA ASN A 156 9.06 18.83 26.17
C ASN A 156 8.81 19.58 27.49
N PRO A 157 9.45 20.76 27.71
CA PRO A 157 9.19 21.59 28.88
C PRO A 157 7.78 22.21 28.83
N SER A 158 7.18 22.35 30.01
CA SER A 158 5.81 22.80 30.26
C SER A 158 5.54 24.26 29.83
N PRO A 159 4.33 24.58 29.34
CA PRO A 159 3.95 25.96 29.09
C PRO A 159 3.46 26.68 30.36
N ILE A 160 3.87 27.94 30.48
CA ILE A 160 3.51 28.93 31.51
C ILE A 160 1.98 29.18 31.50
N PRO A 161 1.29 29.36 32.65
CA PRO A 161 -0.16 29.48 32.69
C PRO A 161 -0.64 30.88 32.25
N LYS A 162 -1.57 30.93 31.29
CA LYS A 162 -2.37 32.12 30.97
C LYS A 162 -3.70 32.10 31.72
N ALA A 163 -4.09 33.29 32.19
CA ALA A 163 -5.23 33.55 33.06
C ALA A 163 -6.59 33.12 32.49
N LYS A 164 -7.50 32.74 33.40
CA LYS A 164 -8.90 32.37 33.15
C LYS A 164 -9.71 33.54 32.59
N PRO A 165 -10.58 33.35 31.58
CA PRO A 165 -11.79 34.15 31.44
C PRO A 165 -12.91 33.53 32.29
N LYS A 166 -13.73 34.43 32.85
CA LYS A 166 -14.92 34.13 33.64
C LYS A 166 -16.00 33.48 32.79
N THR A 167 -16.72 32.57 33.43
CA THR A 167 -18.03 32.05 33.04
C THR A 167 -19.02 33.20 32.92
N ASP A 168 -19.64 33.36 31.75
CA ASP A 168 -20.96 33.98 31.63
C ASP A 168 -21.83 33.00 30.84
N GLU A 169 -22.91 32.58 31.48
CA GLU A 169 -24.01 31.79 30.92
C GLU A 169 -24.67 32.57 29.80
N ILE A 170 -24.91 31.95 28.64
CA ILE A 170 -26.11 32.19 27.81
C ILE A 170 -26.44 30.89 27.04
N SER A 171 -27.61 30.36 27.42
CA SER A 171 -28.53 29.46 26.71
C SER A 171 -27.98 28.36 25.80
N ALA A 172 -28.17 27.13 26.28
CA ALA A 172 -28.40 25.96 25.45
C ALA A 172 -29.63 26.17 24.54
N ALA A 173 -29.40 26.31 23.24
CA ALA A 173 -30.33 25.84 22.22
C ALA A 173 -29.64 24.66 21.54
N ALA A 174 -30.12 23.47 21.87
CA ALA A 174 -29.73 22.25 21.20
C ALA A 174 -30.11 22.36 19.72
N ASP A 175 -29.10 22.32 18.86
CA ASP A 175 -29.30 22.07 17.45
C ASP A 175 -29.14 20.55 17.27
N GLU A 176 -30.26 19.83 17.29
CA GLU A 176 -30.37 18.36 17.12
C GLU A 176 -29.85 17.87 15.75
N SER A 177 -29.31 18.76 14.91
CA SER A 177 -28.81 18.49 13.56
C SER A 177 -27.31 18.15 13.49
N SER A 178 -26.56 18.13 14.60
CA SER A 178 -25.13 17.80 14.61
C SER A 178 -24.82 16.30 14.58
N ALA A 179 -25.77 15.44 14.93
CA ALA A 179 -25.58 13.99 15.01
C ALA A 179 -25.68 13.28 13.63
N ASP A 180 -26.39 13.88 12.68
CA ASP A 180 -26.80 13.25 11.42
C ASP A 180 -25.69 13.04 10.39
N LEU A 181 -24.53 13.71 10.54
CA LEU A 181 -23.34 13.48 9.70
C LEU A 181 -22.35 12.49 10.31
N LEU A 182 -22.53 12.13 11.58
CA LEU A 182 -21.61 11.26 12.31
C LEU A 182 -22.10 9.81 12.32
N ASP A 183 -23.35 9.56 11.95
CA ASP A 183 -23.88 8.21 11.77
C ASP A 183 -23.76 7.79 10.30
N ASP A 184 -22.65 7.11 9.99
CA ASP A 184 -22.38 6.56 8.65
C ASP A 184 -23.52 5.65 8.15
N ASP A 185 -24.26 4.99 9.04
CA ASP A 185 -25.37 4.10 8.67
C ASP A 185 -26.58 4.88 8.14
N VAL A 186 -26.89 6.04 8.73
CA VAL A 186 -27.95 6.94 8.24
C VAL A 186 -27.57 7.52 6.88
N ARG A 187 -26.29 7.88 6.70
CA ARG A 187 -25.79 8.40 5.42
C ARG A 187 -25.92 7.35 4.32
N VAL A 188 -25.54 6.10 4.58
CA VAL A 188 -25.64 5.01 3.59
C VAL A 188 -27.10 4.79 3.15
N ARG A 189 -28.06 4.80 4.09
CA ARG A 189 -29.49 4.66 3.75
C ARG A 189 -29.98 5.78 2.84
N ARG A 190 -29.65 7.02 3.16
CA ARG A 190 -30.02 8.20 2.35
C ARG A 190 -29.38 8.15 0.95
N LEU A 191 -28.14 7.68 0.84
CA LEU A 191 -27.48 7.52 -0.45
C LEU A 191 -28.14 6.44 -1.32
N ALA A 192 -28.64 5.37 -0.71
CA ALA A 192 -29.39 4.33 -1.42
C ALA A 192 -30.73 4.87 -1.94
N GLU A 193 -31.43 5.71 -1.17
CA GLU A 193 -32.64 6.41 -1.62
C GLU A 193 -32.35 7.35 -2.80
N ASP A 194 -31.24 8.10 -2.70
CA ASP A 194 -30.82 9.07 -3.73
C ASP A 194 -30.30 8.38 -5.02
N GLU A 195 -29.98 7.08 -5.03
CA GLU A 195 -29.29 6.43 -6.16
C GLU A 195 -30.09 6.49 -7.47
N ASN A 196 -31.42 6.38 -7.37
CA ASN A 196 -32.33 6.40 -8.51
C ASN A 196 -32.69 7.82 -8.97
N ASP A 197 -32.37 8.85 -8.18
CA ASP A 197 -32.67 10.23 -8.51
C ASP A 197 -31.53 10.88 -9.30
N LYS A 198 -31.64 10.83 -10.63
CA LYS A 198 -30.69 11.46 -11.56
C LYS A 198 -30.70 12.98 -11.49
N SER A 199 -31.74 13.62 -10.93
CA SER A 199 -31.80 15.07 -10.80
C SER A 199 -30.77 15.62 -9.81
N LEU A 200 -30.22 14.75 -8.96
CA LEU A 200 -29.17 15.07 -7.99
C LEU A 200 -27.76 15.04 -8.61
N ASP A 201 -27.59 14.41 -9.78
CA ASP A 201 -26.30 14.21 -10.45
C ASP A 201 -25.83 15.49 -11.19
N VAL A 202 -25.83 16.62 -10.48
CA VAL A 202 -25.51 17.96 -10.99
C VAL A 202 -24.09 18.35 -10.58
N GLY A 203 -23.26 18.62 -11.58
CA GLY A 203 -21.91 19.13 -11.44
C GLY A 203 -21.82 20.66 -11.53
N PRO A 204 -20.59 21.20 -11.58
CA PRO A 204 -20.36 22.63 -11.65
C PRO A 204 -21.10 23.28 -12.84
N ASN A 205 -21.68 24.46 -12.61
CA ASN A 205 -22.44 25.23 -13.61
C ASN A 205 -23.62 24.46 -14.23
N GLY A 206 -24.21 23.50 -13.51
CA GLY A 206 -25.36 22.73 -14.00
C GLY A 206 -25.02 21.65 -15.03
N ARG A 207 -23.73 21.36 -15.25
CA ARG A 207 -23.29 20.27 -16.13
C ARG A 207 -23.55 18.91 -15.50
N PRO A 208 -23.65 17.81 -16.27
CA PRO A 208 -23.76 16.47 -15.70
C PRO A 208 -22.55 16.14 -14.81
N LEU A 209 -22.79 15.60 -13.62
CA LEU A 209 -21.71 15.17 -12.72
C LEU A 209 -21.05 13.87 -13.19
N PHE A 210 -21.82 12.99 -13.83
CA PHE A 210 -21.34 11.71 -14.34
C PHE A 210 -21.31 11.71 -15.87
N THR A 211 -20.33 11.00 -16.45
CA THR A 211 -20.31 10.76 -17.89
C THR A 211 -21.47 9.83 -18.30
N SER A 212 -21.91 9.96 -19.55
CA SER A 212 -22.86 9.05 -20.18
C SER A 212 -22.18 7.84 -20.84
N THR A 213 -20.85 7.86 -20.89
CA THR A 213 -20.02 6.86 -21.54
C THR A 213 -19.96 5.56 -20.73
N ALA A 214 -20.04 4.41 -21.41
CA ALA A 214 -20.04 3.10 -20.77
C ALA A 214 -18.63 2.52 -20.55
N SER A 215 -17.65 2.87 -21.39
CA SER A 215 -16.30 2.29 -21.36
C SER A 215 -15.18 3.32 -21.30
N LEU A 216 -14.00 2.92 -20.81
CA LEU A 216 -12.85 3.82 -20.73
C LEU A 216 -12.34 4.21 -22.12
N SER A 217 -12.57 3.40 -23.14
CA SER A 217 -12.12 3.61 -24.53
C SER A 217 -12.87 4.74 -25.24
N GLN A 218 -14.13 4.93 -24.87
CA GLN A 218 -15.02 5.93 -25.45
C GLN A 218 -14.85 7.32 -24.81
N LEU A 219 -14.19 7.43 -23.65
CA LEU A 219 -13.99 8.73 -22.99
C LEU A 219 -13.21 9.70 -23.88
N THR A 220 -13.67 10.95 -23.95
CA THR A 220 -13.03 12.02 -24.72
C THR A 220 -12.64 13.19 -23.83
N ARG A 221 -11.96 14.19 -24.40
CA ARG A 221 -11.69 15.45 -23.68
C ARG A 221 -12.96 16.20 -23.24
N LYS A 222 -14.14 15.86 -23.77
CA LYS A 222 -15.41 16.45 -23.32
C LYS A 222 -15.86 15.88 -21.98
N ASP A 223 -15.44 14.66 -21.66
CA ASP A 223 -15.77 13.95 -20.42
C ASP A 223 -14.87 14.36 -19.25
N THR A 224 -13.89 15.25 -19.47
CA THR A 224 -13.04 15.76 -18.39
C THR A 224 -13.87 16.41 -17.31
N CYS A 225 -13.45 16.25 -16.06
CA CYS A 225 -14.15 16.78 -14.89
C CYS A 225 -15.56 16.17 -14.66
N THR A 226 -15.84 15.01 -15.25
CA THR A 226 -17.01 14.19 -14.91
C THR A 226 -16.58 12.92 -14.18
N TYR A 227 -17.50 12.27 -13.49
CA TYR A 227 -17.26 10.99 -12.83
C TYR A 227 -17.71 9.82 -13.71
N MET A 228 -16.89 8.78 -13.78
CA MET A 228 -17.27 7.49 -14.35
C MET A 228 -17.61 6.52 -13.22
N LYS A 229 -18.73 5.81 -13.35
CA LYS A 229 -19.18 4.80 -12.39
C LYS A 229 -18.59 3.44 -12.78
N PHE A 230 -18.26 2.65 -11.78
CA PHE A 230 -17.72 1.30 -11.95
C PHE A 230 -18.46 0.32 -11.04
N SER A 231 -18.64 -0.91 -11.50
CA SER A 231 -19.00 -2.02 -10.62
C SER A 231 -17.74 -2.52 -9.89
N MET A 232 -17.88 -2.92 -8.63
CA MET A 232 -16.78 -3.55 -7.90
C MET A 232 -16.45 -4.94 -8.45
N GLU A 233 -17.47 -5.65 -8.93
CA GLU A 233 -17.32 -6.95 -9.60
C GLU A 233 -16.46 -6.80 -10.87
N ASP A 234 -16.80 -5.84 -11.74
CA ASP A 234 -16.06 -5.57 -12.97
C ASP A 234 -14.62 -5.15 -12.67
N LEU A 235 -14.42 -4.24 -11.70
CA LEU A 235 -13.09 -3.81 -11.29
C LEU A 235 -12.23 -4.95 -10.75
N ASN A 236 -12.80 -5.85 -9.96
CA ASN A 236 -12.07 -6.99 -9.40
C ASN A 236 -11.77 -8.06 -10.45
N ALA A 237 -12.64 -8.20 -11.46
CA ALA A 237 -12.42 -9.10 -12.59
C ALA A 237 -11.31 -8.56 -13.51
N VAL A 238 -11.33 -7.26 -13.81
CA VAL A 238 -10.34 -6.61 -14.67
C VAL A 238 -9.03 -6.35 -13.95
N LEU A 239 -9.02 -6.11 -12.64
CA LEU A 239 -7.81 -5.84 -11.83
C LEU A 239 -7.67 -6.84 -10.67
N PRO A 240 -7.42 -8.13 -10.95
CA PRO A 240 -7.28 -9.15 -9.92
C PRO A 240 -6.08 -8.91 -8.97
N GLU A 241 -5.11 -8.10 -9.37
CA GLU A 241 -3.97 -7.66 -8.55
C GLU A 241 -4.39 -6.67 -7.43
N GLY A 242 -5.64 -6.22 -7.49
CA GLY A 242 -6.29 -5.37 -6.51
C GLY A 242 -6.07 -3.89 -6.72
N LEU A 243 -6.96 -3.09 -6.13
CA LEU A 243 -7.03 -1.65 -6.34
C LEU A 243 -5.94 -0.87 -5.56
N PRO A 244 -5.51 0.30 -6.06
CA PRO A 244 -4.64 1.20 -5.30
C PRO A 244 -5.29 1.67 -3.99
N LEU A 245 -4.52 1.80 -2.90
CA LEU A 245 -5.06 2.20 -1.59
C LEU A 245 -5.83 3.54 -1.63
N GLY A 246 -5.36 4.50 -2.42
CA GLY A 246 -6.04 5.79 -2.58
C GLY A 246 -7.41 5.68 -3.24
N MET A 247 -7.59 4.72 -4.15
CA MET A 247 -8.85 4.41 -4.82
C MET A 247 -9.80 3.69 -3.87
N VAL A 248 -9.32 2.68 -3.13
CA VAL A 248 -10.10 1.99 -2.10
C VAL A 248 -10.66 2.98 -1.08
N LYS A 249 -9.80 3.86 -0.55
CA LYS A 249 -10.24 4.91 0.39
C LYS A 249 -11.25 5.88 -0.22
N GLU A 250 -11.09 6.26 -1.49
CA GLU A 250 -12.08 7.10 -2.18
C GLU A 250 -13.45 6.41 -2.21
N PHE A 251 -13.51 5.13 -2.52
CA PHE A 251 -14.75 4.36 -2.58
C PHE A 251 -15.37 4.13 -1.20
N GLU A 252 -14.57 3.80 -0.19
CA GLU A 252 -15.02 3.57 1.18
C GLU A 252 -15.61 4.82 1.82
N GLU A 253 -14.98 5.98 1.60
CA GLU A 253 -15.41 7.24 2.19
C GLU A 253 -16.62 7.81 1.42
N SER A 254 -16.55 7.81 0.08
CA SER A 254 -17.65 8.30 -0.77
C SER A 254 -18.84 7.35 -0.87
N LYS A 255 -18.69 6.09 -0.43
CA LYS A 255 -19.69 5.01 -0.51
C LYS A 255 -20.18 4.71 -1.94
N ARG A 256 -19.42 5.12 -2.95
CA ARG A 256 -19.73 4.85 -4.36
C ARG A 256 -18.45 4.59 -5.14
N SER A 257 -18.48 3.58 -5.99
CA SER A 257 -17.37 3.21 -6.87
C SER A 257 -17.36 4.08 -8.12
N ALA A 258 -16.98 5.35 -7.97
CA ALA A 258 -16.85 6.28 -9.08
C ALA A 258 -15.55 7.08 -9.01
N LEU A 259 -14.95 7.35 -10.17
CA LEU A 259 -13.70 8.09 -10.28
C LEU A 259 -13.84 9.29 -11.21
N LEU A 260 -13.15 10.38 -10.87
CA LEU A 260 -13.05 11.57 -11.70
C LEU A 260 -12.25 11.26 -12.97
N VAL A 261 -12.82 11.59 -14.13
CA VAL A 261 -12.14 11.57 -15.42
C VAL A 261 -11.25 12.81 -15.53
N ARG A 262 -9.94 12.57 -15.44
CA ARG A 262 -8.91 13.62 -15.44
C ARG A 262 -8.30 13.81 -16.80
N GLN A 263 -7.99 15.05 -17.15
CA GLN A 263 -7.32 15.39 -18.40
C GLN A 263 -5.96 14.66 -18.53
N ASN A 264 -5.18 14.61 -17.43
CA ASN A 264 -3.89 13.93 -17.41
C ASN A 264 -3.99 12.41 -17.62
N PHE A 265 -5.09 11.78 -17.20
CA PHE A 265 -5.33 10.37 -17.49
C PHE A 265 -5.65 10.16 -18.97
N LEU A 266 -6.51 11.01 -19.55
CA LEU A 266 -6.82 10.95 -20.98
C LEU A 266 -5.57 11.16 -21.84
N ASP A 267 -4.71 12.12 -21.48
CA ASP A 267 -3.46 12.36 -22.21
C ASP A 267 -2.50 11.15 -22.12
N LEU A 268 -2.45 10.47 -20.96
CA LEU A 268 -1.65 9.25 -20.77
C LEU A 268 -2.20 8.09 -21.60
N ARG A 269 -3.52 7.86 -21.54
CA ARG A 269 -4.21 6.83 -22.33
C ARG A 269 -4.03 7.07 -23.82
N ASP A 270 -4.30 8.28 -24.28
CA ASP A 270 -4.20 8.66 -25.70
C ASP A 270 -2.76 8.59 -26.21
N ASN A 271 -1.76 8.80 -25.35
CA ASN A 271 -0.36 8.55 -25.71
C ASN A 271 -0.15 7.07 -26.10
N PHE A 272 -0.60 6.12 -25.28
CA PHE A 272 -0.45 4.69 -25.58
C PHE A 272 -1.35 4.24 -26.73
N ARG A 273 -2.58 4.77 -26.83
CA ARG A 273 -3.47 4.53 -27.97
C ARG A 273 -2.81 4.87 -29.30
N ARG A 274 -2.10 6.00 -29.40
CA ARG A 274 -1.35 6.40 -30.62
C ARG A 274 -0.12 5.54 -30.93
N ILE A 275 0.41 4.80 -29.95
CA ILE A 275 1.52 3.85 -30.18
C ILE A 275 0.98 2.58 -30.84
N VAL A 276 -0.17 2.14 -30.36
CA VAL A 276 -0.80 0.87 -30.74
C VAL A 276 -1.56 1.00 -32.06
N ASP A 277 -2.12 2.18 -32.34
CA ASP A 277 -2.80 2.53 -33.58
C ASP A 277 -2.10 3.72 -34.28
N PRO A 278 -1.01 3.47 -35.04
CA PRO A 278 -0.21 4.50 -35.72
C PRO A 278 -0.97 5.43 -36.69
N PRO A 279 -2.04 5.01 -37.39
CA PRO A 279 -2.90 5.90 -38.18
C PRO A 279 -3.46 7.12 -37.43
N LEU A 280 -3.53 7.08 -36.08
CA LEU A 280 -3.94 8.21 -35.25
C LEU A 280 -2.83 9.26 -35.04
N GLN A 281 -1.62 9.02 -35.56
CA GLN A 281 -0.53 9.98 -35.53
C GLN A 281 -0.77 11.04 -36.61
N SER A 282 -0.73 12.32 -36.23
CA SER A 282 -0.81 13.41 -37.20
C SER A 282 0.35 13.28 -38.20
N SER A 283 0.04 13.17 -39.49
CA SER A 283 1.01 13.15 -40.61
C SER A 283 1.99 14.32 -40.59
N ASP A 284 1.64 15.41 -39.89
CA ASP A 284 2.32 16.70 -39.97
C ASP A 284 3.41 16.91 -38.91
N GLY A 285 3.70 15.91 -38.06
CA GLY A 285 4.74 16.01 -37.01
C GLY A 285 4.51 17.10 -35.94
N LYS A 286 3.34 17.77 -35.97
CA LYS A 286 2.93 18.82 -35.01
C LYS A 286 2.15 18.27 -33.80
N GLY A 287 1.87 16.97 -33.76
CA GLY A 287 1.23 16.30 -32.63
C GLY A 287 2.17 16.13 -31.43
N PRO A 288 1.62 15.91 -30.21
CA PRO A 288 2.43 15.65 -29.03
C PRO A 288 3.33 14.43 -29.23
N LYS A 289 4.62 14.58 -28.92
CA LYS A 289 5.63 13.51 -29.03
C LYS A 289 5.18 12.29 -28.22
N VAL A 290 4.90 11.21 -28.92
CA VAL A 290 4.50 9.93 -28.34
C VAL A 290 5.68 9.31 -27.59
N ARG A 291 5.44 8.81 -26.37
CA ARG A 291 6.46 8.22 -25.51
C ARG A 291 6.10 6.79 -25.15
N LYS A 292 6.99 5.85 -25.50
CA LYS A 292 6.84 4.44 -25.12
C LYS A 292 7.20 4.21 -23.65
N GLN A 293 8.13 4.99 -23.11
CA GLN A 293 8.56 4.90 -21.73
C GLN A 293 8.17 6.16 -20.96
N ILE A 294 7.42 5.96 -19.87
CA ILE A 294 6.87 7.05 -19.06
C ILE A 294 7.13 6.77 -17.58
N VAL A 295 7.56 7.80 -16.85
CA VAL A 295 7.57 7.82 -15.39
C VAL A 295 6.62 8.91 -14.90
N LEU A 296 5.53 8.53 -14.24
CA LEU A 296 4.62 9.46 -13.58
C LEU A 296 5.26 9.93 -12.27
N ASP A 297 5.70 11.18 -12.24
CA ASP A 297 6.23 11.86 -11.05
C ASP A 297 5.26 12.98 -10.64
N GLY A 298 5.15 13.28 -9.35
CA GLY A 298 4.24 14.33 -8.88
C GLY A 298 3.94 14.23 -7.39
N PRO A 299 3.26 15.21 -6.80
CA PRO A 299 3.06 15.29 -5.35
C PRO A 299 2.38 14.06 -4.72
N VAL A 300 2.53 13.87 -3.42
CA VAL A 300 1.78 12.88 -2.65
C VAL A 300 0.28 13.05 -2.88
N SER A 301 -0.44 11.94 -3.00
CA SER A 301 -1.91 11.91 -3.14
C SER A 301 -2.48 12.69 -4.34
N CYS A 302 -1.69 12.88 -5.41
CA CYS A 302 -2.20 13.49 -6.65
C CYS A 302 -2.85 12.52 -7.63
N GLY A 303 -3.03 11.23 -7.30
CA GLY A 303 -3.78 10.27 -8.13
C GLY A 303 -2.97 9.45 -9.15
N LYS A 304 -1.63 9.42 -9.06
CA LYS A 304 -0.76 8.66 -10.00
C LYS A 304 -1.09 7.16 -10.06
N SER A 305 -1.18 6.50 -8.91
CA SER A 305 -1.50 5.07 -8.84
C SER A 305 -2.91 4.76 -9.36
N ILE A 306 -3.87 5.69 -9.18
CA ILE A 306 -5.23 5.56 -9.72
C ILE A 306 -5.19 5.66 -11.25
N ALA A 307 -4.47 6.65 -11.80
CA ALA A 307 -4.31 6.78 -13.25
C ALA A 307 -3.61 5.57 -13.88
N LEU A 308 -2.63 4.99 -13.19
CA LEU A 308 -1.97 3.75 -13.62
C LEU A 308 -2.94 2.56 -13.64
N ALA A 309 -3.73 2.36 -12.57
CA ALA A 309 -4.72 1.29 -12.51
C ALA A 309 -5.82 1.44 -13.58
N MET A 310 -6.29 2.67 -13.82
CA MET A 310 -7.26 2.94 -14.89
C MET A 310 -6.66 2.78 -16.29
N LEU A 311 -5.34 2.96 -16.45
CA LEU A 311 -4.67 2.67 -17.72
C LEU A 311 -4.63 1.17 -17.99
N VAL A 312 -4.34 0.37 -16.96
CA VAL A 312 -4.41 -1.10 -17.05
C VAL A 312 -5.84 -1.54 -17.34
N HIS A 313 -6.84 -0.96 -16.65
CA HIS A 313 -8.24 -1.25 -16.95
C HIS A 313 -8.60 -0.92 -18.39
N TRP A 314 -8.26 0.28 -18.89
CA TRP A 314 -8.56 0.66 -20.27
C TRP A 314 -7.98 -0.34 -21.26
N ALA A 315 -6.74 -0.74 -21.06
CA ALA A 315 -6.08 -1.62 -22.00
C ALA A 315 -6.61 -3.06 -21.97
N ARG A 316 -7.13 -3.51 -20.83
CA ARG A 316 -7.88 -4.77 -20.68
C ARG A 316 -9.29 -4.69 -21.26
N ASP A 317 -9.95 -3.54 -21.15
CA ASP A 317 -11.33 -3.30 -21.63
C ASP A 317 -11.45 -3.39 -23.17
N GLU A 318 -10.37 -3.10 -23.89
CA GLU A 318 -10.29 -3.30 -25.36
C GLU A 318 -10.41 -4.78 -25.78
N ASP A 319 -10.38 -5.75 -24.85
CA ASP A 319 -10.53 -7.19 -25.12
C ASP A 319 -12.01 -7.65 -25.22
N HIS A 320 -12.96 -6.89 -24.65
CA HIS A 320 -14.37 -7.29 -24.56
C HIS A 320 -15.29 -6.70 -25.65
N GLY A 321 -14.74 -5.99 -26.63
CA GLY A 321 -15.50 -5.26 -27.67
C GLY A 321 -15.97 -6.05 -28.89
N LEU A 322 -16.02 -7.39 -28.86
CA LEU A 322 -16.63 -8.20 -29.93
C LEU A 322 -18.09 -8.56 -29.60
N SER A 323 -18.98 -7.56 -29.69
CA SER A 323 -20.35 -7.83 -30.12
C SER A 323 -20.39 -7.69 -31.63
N ALA A 324 -20.60 -8.82 -32.32
CA ALA A 324 -21.06 -8.81 -33.70
C ALA A 324 -22.37 -8.01 -33.76
N ASP A 325 -22.55 -7.23 -34.82
CA ASP A 325 -23.68 -6.33 -35.09
C ASP A 325 -23.50 -4.90 -34.54
N GLU A 326 -22.61 -4.13 -35.18
CA GLU A 326 -22.89 -2.77 -35.72
C GLU A 326 -21.60 -2.19 -36.33
N GLU A 327 -21.69 -1.68 -37.56
CA GLU A 327 -20.59 -1.02 -38.27
C GLU A 327 -20.18 0.29 -37.57
N VAL A 328 -19.30 0.20 -36.57
CA VAL A 328 -18.49 1.34 -36.13
C VAL A 328 -17.05 0.88 -36.03
N VAL A 329 -16.24 1.34 -36.98
CA VAL A 329 -14.80 1.07 -37.06
C VAL A 329 -14.10 1.67 -35.84
N ILE A 330 -13.88 0.85 -34.80
CA ILE A 330 -13.04 1.19 -33.65
C ILE A 330 -11.85 0.23 -33.63
N SER A 331 -10.70 0.74 -34.08
CA SER A 331 -9.31 0.33 -33.77
C SER A 331 -9.05 -1.15 -33.45
N SER A 332 -8.53 -1.89 -34.43
CA SER A 332 -8.35 -3.35 -34.43
C SER A 332 -7.08 -3.90 -33.77
N ASN A 333 -6.48 -3.26 -32.76
CA ASN A 333 -5.32 -3.84 -32.06
C ASN A 333 -5.40 -3.60 -30.54
N PRO A 334 -5.83 -4.59 -29.75
CA PRO A 334 -5.80 -4.50 -28.29
C PRO A 334 -4.35 -4.56 -27.76
N VAL A 335 -4.13 -4.07 -26.52
CA VAL A 335 -2.86 -4.20 -25.81
C VAL A 335 -3.03 -5.33 -24.82
N ASP A 336 -2.39 -6.48 -25.00
CA ASP A 336 -2.91 -7.69 -24.34
C ASP A 336 -2.07 -8.17 -23.15
N ILE A 337 -0.85 -7.66 -22.94
CA ILE A 337 -0.02 -8.16 -21.84
C ILE A 337 0.42 -7.05 -20.89
N PHE A 338 -0.10 -7.14 -19.66
CA PHE A 338 0.17 -6.24 -18.55
C PHE A 338 0.84 -6.95 -17.39
N PHE A 339 2.03 -6.49 -17.03
CA PHE A 339 2.61 -6.79 -15.72
C PHE A 339 2.29 -5.60 -14.80
N PHE A 340 1.28 -5.75 -13.94
CA PHE A 340 0.98 -4.81 -12.86
C PHE A 340 1.58 -5.34 -11.57
N SER A 341 2.64 -4.68 -11.09
CA SER A 341 3.24 -5.08 -9.82
C SER A 341 3.13 -3.96 -8.79
N LYS A 342 2.51 -4.30 -7.66
CA LYS A 342 2.66 -3.61 -6.38
C LYS A 342 3.89 -4.21 -5.71
N LEU A 343 5.08 -3.94 -6.25
CA LEU A 343 6.31 -4.63 -5.87
C LEU A 343 6.82 -4.18 -4.49
N PHE A 344 6.12 -4.48 -3.38
CA PHE A 344 6.55 -4.22 -1.99
C PHE A 344 6.36 -5.40 -1.04
N GLY A 345 7.46 -5.74 -0.35
CA GLY A 345 7.46 -6.47 0.92
C GLY A 345 8.09 -7.87 0.88
N PHE A 346 9.11 -8.07 1.71
CA PHE A 346 9.85 -9.30 2.02
C PHE A 346 10.87 -9.84 0.96
N PHE A 347 12.18 -9.93 1.28
CA PHE A 347 13.33 -10.62 0.64
C PHE A 347 14.35 -11.01 1.73
N SER A 348 14.22 -12.19 2.32
CA SER A 348 15.27 -12.73 3.21
C SER A 348 16.48 -13.19 2.38
N LEU A 349 17.69 -12.99 2.92
CA LEU A 349 18.95 -13.56 2.42
C LEU A 349 19.73 -14.20 3.58
N LEU A 350 20.38 -15.34 3.31
CA LEU A 350 21.48 -15.89 4.10
C LEU A 350 22.53 -16.51 3.15
N PRO A 351 23.78 -16.67 3.62
CA PRO A 351 24.96 -16.44 2.80
C PRO A 351 25.41 -17.71 2.08
N SER A 352 25.93 -17.53 0.87
CA SER A 352 27.26 -17.97 0.42
C SER A 352 27.28 -18.08 -1.10
N SER A 353 28.29 -17.43 -1.70
CA SER A 353 28.82 -17.69 -3.04
C SER A 353 28.06 -17.06 -4.23
N SER A 354 28.57 -15.88 -4.62
CA SER A 354 28.78 -15.48 -6.03
C SER A 354 27.59 -15.64 -6.98
N SER A 355 26.48 -14.96 -6.67
CA SER A 355 25.53 -14.27 -7.56
C SER A 355 24.26 -14.08 -6.74
N ILE A 356 23.92 -12.83 -6.42
CA ILE A 356 22.91 -12.52 -5.40
C ILE A 356 21.52 -12.94 -5.90
N PHE A 357 21.04 -14.09 -5.42
CA PHE A 357 19.66 -14.58 -5.59
C PHE A 357 18.88 -14.31 -4.30
N CYS A 358 17.78 -13.58 -4.39
CA CYS A 358 16.90 -13.28 -3.26
C CYS A 358 15.80 -14.34 -3.18
N THR A 359 15.64 -15.05 -2.05
CA THR A 359 15.11 -16.41 -2.13
C THR A 359 13.77 -16.72 -1.48
N LEU A 360 13.32 -16.10 -0.39
CA LEU A 360 12.05 -16.54 0.25
C LEU A 360 10.77 -15.80 -0.18
N PRO A 361 10.75 -14.47 -0.36
CA PRO A 361 9.50 -13.75 -0.52
C PRO A 361 9.32 -13.01 -1.86
N VAL A 362 10.35 -12.98 -2.73
CA VAL A 362 10.16 -12.91 -4.21
C VAL A 362 9.23 -14.03 -4.66
N LYS A 363 9.28 -15.14 -3.93
CA LYS A 363 8.64 -16.40 -4.24
C LYS A 363 7.15 -16.42 -3.85
N MET A 364 6.79 -15.81 -2.74
CA MET A 364 5.38 -15.53 -2.41
C MET A 364 4.79 -14.45 -3.30
N MET A 365 5.59 -13.44 -3.68
CA MET A 365 5.21 -12.46 -4.69
C MET A 365 4.94 -13.11 -6.04
N ILE A 366 5.75 -14.05 -6.51
CA ILE A 366 5.49 -14.80 -7.75
C ILE A 366 4.30 -15.75 -7.62
N LEU A 367 4.07 -16.32 -6.43
CA LEU A 367 2.89 -17.16 -6.19
C LEU A 367 1.58 -16.37 -6.11
N VAL A 368 1.62 -15.11 -5.70
CA VAL A 368 0.44 -14.22 -5.61
C VAL A 368 0.29 -13.41 -6.90
N GLU A 369 1.31 -12.63 -7.29
CA GLU A 369 1.32 -11.87 -8.54
C GLU A 369 1.33 -12.77 -9.76
N GLY A 370 1.94 -13.96 -9.74
CA GLY A 370 1.87 -14.91 -10.86
C GLY A 370 0.47 -15.50 -11.00
N LYS A 371 -0.22 -15.79 -9.88
CA LYS A 371 -1.65 -16.17 -9.93
C LYS A 371 -2.52 -15.03 -10.41
N ASP A 372 -2.27 -13.81 -9.94
CA ASP A 372 -3.05 -12.63 -10.34
C ASP A 372 -2.77 -12.23 -11.80
N PHE A 373 -1.52 -12.38 -12.25
CA PHE A 373 -1.09 -12.22 -13.64
C PHE A 373 -1.75 -13.26 -14.55
N LEU A 374 -1.88 -14.52 -14.10
CA LEU A 374 -2.59 -15.55 -14.85
C LEU A 374 -4.10 -15.34 -14.89
N LYS A 375 -4.73 -14.87 -13.80
CA LYS A 375 -6.20 -14.72 -13.70
C LYS A 375 -6.83 -13.99 -14.88
N TYR A 376 -6.17 -12.95 -15.40
CA TYR A 376 -6.66 -12.22 -16.56
C TYR A 376 -5.99 -12.67 -17.87
N ASN A 377 -4.68 -12.95 -17.86
CA ASN A 377 -3.92 -13.15 -19.11
C ASN A 377 -3.81 -14.63 -19.56
N GLU A 378 -4.46 -15.59 -18.90
CA GLU A 378 -4.31 -17.03 -19.15
C GLU A 378 -4.49 -17.40 -20.64
N SER A 379 -5.61 -17.01 -21.24
CA SER A 379 -5.94 -17.34 -22.64
C SER A 379 -4.90 -16.83 -23.64
N ARG A 380 -4.34 -15.64 -23.38
CA ARG A 380 -3.32 -15.00 -24.23
C ARG A 380 -1.96 -15.63 -24.06
N LEU A 381 -1.56 -15.94 -22.82
CA LEU A 381 -0.27 -16.57 -22.54
C LEU A 381 -0.17 -18.00 -23.09
N GLN A 382 -1.31 -18.69 -23.23
CA GLN A 382 -1.40 -20.00 -23.89
C GLN A 382 -1.15 -19.92 -25.41
N GLN A 383 -1.38 -18.76 -26.03
CA GLN A 383 -1.17 -18.57 -27.47
C GLN A 383 0.28 -18.17 -27.81
N LEU A 384 1.08 -17.78 -26.80
CA LEU A 384 2.42 -17.25 -26.99
C LEU A 384 3.47 -18.33 -26.70
N PRO A 385 4.25 -18.78 -27.71
CA PRO A 385 5.31 -19.74 -27.50
C PRO A 385 6.53 -19.11 -26.81
N CYS A 386 7.24 -19.89 -26.00
CA CYS A 386 8.57 -19.50 -25.52
C CYS A 386 9.55 -19.46 -26.70
N GLN A 387 10.26 -18.33 -26.86
CA GLN A 387 11.24 -18.14 -27.92
C GLN A 387 12.67 -18.35 -27.43
N VAL A 388 12.90 -18.24 -26.12
CA VAL A 388 14.23 -18.44 -25.56
C VAL A 388 14.28 -19.84 -24.93
N PHE A 389 15.40 -20.55 -25.14
CA PHE A 389 15.59 -21.94 -24.69
C PHE A 389 16.71 -22.15 -23.66
N ASP A 390 17.38 -21.09 -23.21
CA ASP A 390 18.37 -21.19 -22.12
C ASP A 390 17.75 -21.85 -20.87
N PRO A 391 18.51 -22.68 -20.13
CA PRO A 391 18.08 -23.24 -18.86
C PRO A 391 17.69 -22.15 -17.85
N ILE A 392 16.63 -22.40 -17.08
CA ILE A 392 16.17 -21.53 -16.01
C ILE A 392 17.07 -21.76 -14.79
N PRO A 393 17.77 -20.74 -14.26
CA PRO A 393 18.55 -20.89 -13.04
C PRO A 393 17.63 -21.16 -11.86
N LEU A 394 18.00 -22.15 -11.04
CA LEU A 394 17.27 -22.51 -9.82
C LEU A 394 17.88 -21.78 -8.61
N GLY A 395 17.00 -21.24 -7.78
CA GLY A 395 17.36 -20.70 -6.46
C GLY A 395 16.87 -21.58 -5.32
N GLU A 396 17.00 -21.05 -4.10
CA GLU A 396 16.53 -21.71 -2.88
C GLU A 396 14.99 -21.81 -2.82
N GLY A 397 14.50 -22.98 -2.35
CA GLY A 397 13.14 -23.42 -2.04
C GLY A 397 12.47 -22.68 -0.88
N VAL A 398 11.21 -22.22 -0.99
CA VAL A 398 10.48 -21.72 0.20
C VAL A 398 10.26 -22.90 1.13
N GLY A 399 10.86 -22.87 2.32
CA GLY A 399 10.72 -23.94 3.31
C GLY A 399 11.41 -25.26 2.96
N VAL A 400 12.18 -25.31 1.85
CA VAL A 400 12.85 -26.54 1.37
C VAL A 400 14.36 -26.36 1.19
N GLY A 401 14.88 -25.13 1.19
CA GLY A 401 16.32 -24.87 1.01
C GLY A 401 16.77 -25.07 -0.44
N TRP A 402 18.08 -25.22 -0.69
CA TRP A 402 18.60 -25.44 -2.05
C TRP A 402 18.34 -26.87 -2.55
N MET A 403 18.07 -27.01 -3.86
CA MET A 403 18.09 -28.33 -4.49
C MET A 403 19.53 -28.85 -4.54
N LYS A 404 19.75 -30.09 -4.09
CA LYS A 404 21.09 -30.70 -4.08
C LYS A 404 21.48 -31.15 -5.50
N GLY A 405 22.55 -30.57 -6.04
CA GLY A 405 23.18 -31.04 -7.29
C GLY A 405 22.47 -30.64 -8.59
N VAL A 406 21.51 -29.70 -8.54
CA VAL A 406 20.80 -29.20 -9.73
C VAL A 406 20.70 -27.68 -9.65
N ASP A 407 21.42 -27.00 -10.53
CA ASP A 407 21.52 -25.53 -10.53
C ASP A 407 20.60 -24.87 -11.57
N SER A 408 20.04 -25.66 -12.50
CA SER A 408 19.16 -25.15 -13.55
C SER A 408 18.13 -26.19 -14.01
N MET A 409 17.03 -25.72 -14.57
CA MET A 409 15.94 -26.52 -15.13
C MET A 409 15.74 -26.15 -16.60
N ALA A 410 15.68 -27.14 -17.48
CA ALA A 410 15.32 -26.92 -18.88
C ALA A 410 13.80 -26.82 -19.03
N MET A 411 13.33 -25.90 -19.87
CA MET A 411 11.94 -25.86 -20.30
C MET A 411 11.71 -26.83 -21.46
N PRO A 412 10.59 -27.58 -21.48
CA PRO A 412 10.23 -28.42 -22.61
C PRO A 412 10.15 -27.63 -23.93
N GLN A 413 10.53 -28.26 -25.04
CA GLN A 413 10.37 -27.65 -26.35
C GLN A 413 8.88 -27.51 -26.70
N GLY A 414 8.51 -26.35 -27.26
CA GLY A 414 7.12 -26.04 -27.58
C GLY A 414 6.28 -25.53 -26.40
N SER A 415 6.89 -25.30 -25.23
CA SER A 415 6.19 -24.67 -24.10
C SER A 415 5.74 -23.24 -24.42
N THR A 416 4.59 -22.87 -23.87
CA THR A 416 4.01 -21.54 -23.96
C THR A 416 4.47 -20.65 -22.79
N LEU A 417 4.21 -19.34 -22.87
CA LEU A 417 4.46 -18.44 -21.73
C LEU A 417 3.58 -18.81 -20.53
N TYR A 418 2.40 -19.37 -20.76
CA TYR A 418 1.57 -19.93 -19.69
C TYR A 418 2.30 -21.08 -18.97
N ASP A 419 2.83 -22.04 -19.71
CA ASP A 419 3.58 -23.18 -19.14
C ASP A 419 4.81 -22.72 -18.36
N LEU A 420 5.48 -21.68 -18.85
CA LEU A 420 6.62 -21.04 -18.17
C LEU A 420 6.21 -20.48 -16.80
N VAL A 421 5.12 -19.70 -16.74
CA VAL A 421 4.61 -19.14 -15.48
C VAL A 421 4.14 -20.26 -14.54
N GLN A 422 3.41 -21.25 -15.06
CA GLN A 422 2.93 -22.40 -14.29
C GLN A 422 4.07 -23.22 -13.70
N THR A 423 5.18 -23.35 -14.44
CA THR A 423 6.42 -23.97 -13.96
C THR A 423 6.99 -23.20 -12.76
N GLY A 424 6.99 -21.86 -12.79
CA GLY A 424 7.43 -21.04 -11.67
C GLY A 424 6.51 -21.11 -10.44
N LEU A 425 5.20 -21.32 -10.66
CA LEU A 425 4.22 -21.52 -9.59
C LEU A 425 4.33 -22.90 -8.94
N THR A 426 4.63 -23.92 -9.74
CA THR A 426 4.76 -25.31 -9.27
C THR A 426 6.13 -25.54 -8.62
N TYR A 427 7.19 -25.16 -9.31
CA TYR A 427 8.57 -25.31 -8.87
C TYR A 427 9.06 -24.00 -8.29
N THR A 428 8.87 -23.89 -6.99
CA THR A 428 9.19 -22.69 -6.24
C THR A 428 10.67 -22.28 -6.48
N HIS A 429 11.61 -23.22 -6.62
CA HIS A 429 13.04 -22.97 -6.93
C HIS A 429 13.27 -22.22 -8.24
N ALA A 430 12.41 -22.45 -9.23
CA ALA A 430 12.50 -21.83 -10.55
C ALA A 430 11.84 -20.45 -10.61
N ALA A 431 11.04 -20.06 -9.61
CA ALA A 431 10.21 -18.85 -9.64
C ALA A 431 10.97 -17.59 -10.08
N VAL A 432 12.09 -17.26 -9.42
CA VAL A 432 12.87 -16.05 -9.73
C VAL A 432 13.45 -16.12 -11.15
N GLY A 433 13.97 -17.29 -11.54
CA GLY A 433 14.47 -17.54 -12.90
C GLY A 433 13.37 -17.40 -13.95
N VAL A 434 12.17 -17.91 -13.67
CA VAL A 434 10.97 -17.81 -14.51
C VAL A 434 10.56 -16.36 -14.72
N VAL A 435 10.58 -15.51 -13.69
CA VAL A 435 10.24 -14.07 -13.86
C VAL A 435 11.26 -13.34 -14.72
N VAL A 436 12.55 -13.56 -14.47
CA VAL A 436 13.62 -12.99 -15.30
C VAL A 436 13.49 -13.47 -16.74
N ARG A 437 13.12 -14.73 -16.93
CA ARG A 437 12.87 -15.31 -18.25
C ARG A 437 11.65 -14.71 -18.92
N LEU A 438 10.52 -14.65 -18.23
CA LEU A 438 9.28 -14.05 -18.69
C LEU A 438 9.51 -12.64 -19.20
N ARG A 439 10.27 -11.82 -18.46
CA ARG A 439 10.65 -10.47 -18.91
C ARG A 439 11.34 -10.46 -20.28
N LYS A 440 12.26 -11.40 -20.52
CA LYS A 440 12.97 -11.54 -21.80
C LYS A 440 12.03 -11.99 -22.91
N GLU A 441 11.18 -12.99 -22.64
CA GLU A 441 10.19 -13.48 -23.59
C GLU A 441 9.23 -12.37 -24.01
N LEU A 442 8.73 -11.58 -23.06
CA LEU A 442 7.83 -10.45 -23.32
C LEU A 442 8.46 -9.36 -24.19
N SER A 443 9.77 -9.15 -24.12
CA SER A 443 10.50 -8.24 -25.04
C SER A 443 10.62 -8.80 -26.46
N LEU A 444 10.40 -10.10 -26.67
CA LEU A 444 10.47 -10.76 -27.97
C LEU A 444 9.09 -10.90 -28.63
N VAL A 445 8.01 -10.73 -27.87
CA VAL A 445 6.65 -10.69 -28.41
C VAL A 445 6.50 -9.45 -29.27
N LYS A 446 6.17 -9.65 -30.56
CA LYS A 446 5.95 -8.58 -31.54
C LYS A 446 4.56 -8.58 -32.15
N ASP A 447 3.90 -9.73 -32.12
CA ASP A 447 2.58 -9.92 -32.72
C ASP A 447 1.49 -9.18 -31.96
N ILE A 448 1.74 -8.91 -30.67
CA ILE A 448 0.80 -8.30 -29.75
C ILE A 448 1.49 -7.17 -28.97
N PRO A 449 0.84 -6.00 -28.78
CA PRO A 449 1.40 -4.94 -27.96
C PRO A 449 1.48 -5.34 -26.47
N VAL A 450 2.65 -5.13 -25.88
CA VAL A 450 2.93 -5.40 -24.45
C VAL A 450 3.17 -4.10 -23.71
N LEU A 451 2.48 -3.89 -22.58
CA LEU A 451 2.65 -2.72 -21.71
C LEU A 451 2.96 -3.13 -20.28
N ILE A 452 4.14 -2.74 -19.78
CA ILE A 452 4.56 -3.02 -18.41
C ILE A 452 4.16 -1.83 -17.51
N ALA A 453 3.39 -2.06 -16.46
CA ALA A 453 2.87 -1.02 -15.57
C ALA A 453 3.32 -1.24 -14.12
N ILE A 454 4.15 -0.35 -13.57
CA ILE A 454 4.74 -0.54 -12.23
C ILE A 454 4.33 0.60 -11.31
N ASP A 455 3.62 0.29 -10.23
CA ASP A 455 3.36 1.26 -9.18
C ASP A 455 4.53 1.29 -8.18
N GLN A 456 4.74 2.44 -7.53
CA GLN A 456 5.85 2.67 -6.60
C GLN A 456 7.25 2.41 -7.21
N TYR A 457 7.42 2.73 -8.50
CA TYR A 457 8.65 2.50 -9.27
C TYR A 457 9.88 3.22 -8.69
N ASN A 458 9.70 4.28 -7.92
CA ASN A 458 10.76 4.99 -7.19
C ASN A 458 11.53 4.05 -6.23
N ASN A 459 10.87 3.03 -5.69
CA ASN A 459 11.47 2.15 -4.72
C ASN A 459 12.54 1.23 -5.32
N TRP A 460 12.60 1.11 -6.66
CA TRP A 460 13.64 0.36 -7.36
C TRP A 460 14.96 1.12 -7.51
N PHE A 461 15.00 2.38 -7.04
CA PHE A 461 16.17 3.25 -7.08
C PHE A 461 16.77 3.52 -5.69
N THR A 462 16.24 2.89 -4.65
CA THR A 462 16.71 3.01 -3.26
C THR A 462 17.20 1.67 -2.72
N PHE A 463 17.67 1.68 -1.47
CA PHE A 463 17.88 0.48 -0.69
C PHE A 463 16.54 -0.22 -0.42
N SER A 464 16.58 -1.53 -0.56
CA SER A 464 15.50 -2.41 -0.18
C SER A 464 15.45 -2.58 1.34
N GLU A 465 14.39 -3.18 1.86
CA GLU A 465 14.24 -3.50 3.29
C GLU A 465 15.15 -4.65 3.76
N TYR A 466 16.05 -5.12 2.88
CA TYR A 466 16.83 -6.34 3.09
C TYR A 466 18.27 -6.03 3.31
N GLU A 467 18.89 -6.90 4.08
CA GLU A 467 20.29 -6.78 4.41
C GLU A 467 20.99 -8.11 4.16
N GLU A 468 22.25 -8.03 3.74
CA GLU A 468 23.13 -9.19 3.61
C GLU A 468 24.11 -9.20 4.78
N PRO A 469 24.24 -10.31 5.53
CA PRO A 469 25.25 -10.41 6.58
C PRO A 469 26.64 -10.35 5.97
N VAL A 470 27.41 -9.32 6.34
CA VAL A 470 28.82 -9.17 5.96
C VAL A 470 29.71 -9.87 6.99
N THR A 471 29.33 -9.80 8.26
CA THR A 471 29.96 -10.53 9.36
C THR A 471 28.89 -11.09 10.28
N VAL A 472 29.28 -11.92 11.25
CA VAL A 472 28.37 -12.44 12.29
C VAL A 472 27.65 -11.32 13.07
N ARG A 473 28.18 -10.10 13.07
CA ARG A 473 27.64 -8.95 13.81
C ARG A 473 27.23 -7.76 12.93
N SER A 474 27.31 -7.87 11.61
CA SER A 474 27.01 -6.75 10.72
C SER A 474 26.31 -7.19 9.45
N CYS A 475 25.29 -6.43 9.07
CA CYS A 475 24.58 -6.59 7.81
C CYS A 475 24.75 -5.34 6.95
N ARG A 476 24.85 -5.50 5.64
CA ARG A 476 24.82 -4.40 4.67
C ARG A 476 23.41 -4.28 4.08
N PRO A 477 22.84 -3.08 3.96
CA PRO A 477 21.58 -2.92 3.24
C PRO A 477 21.79 -3.24 1.75
N ILE A 478 20.84 -3.96 1.19
CA ILE A 478 20.87 -4.40 -0.21
C ILE A 478 20.18 -3.34 -1.06
N HIS A 479 20.86 -2.89 -2.09
CA HIS A 479 20.25 -1.95 -3.04
C HIS A 479 19.22 -2.68 -3.91
N ALA A 480 18.05 -2.09 -4.17
CA ALA A 480 16.99 -2.73 -4.98
C ALA A 480 17.46 -3.23 -6.37
N ARG A 481 18.35 -2.49 -7.04
CA ARG A 481 19.03 -2.92 -8.28
C ARG A 481 19.77 -4.28 -8.22
N GLU A 482 20.15 -4.75 -7.04
CA GLU A 482 20.84 -6.03 -6.86
C GLU A 482 19.85 -7.21 -6.87
N LEU A 483 18.56 -6.94 -6.66
CA LEU A 483 17.50 -7.95 -6.69
C LEU A 483 17.25 -8.39 -8.13
N ALA A 484 17.26 -9.70 -8.40
CA ALA A 484 17.16 -10.24 -9.75
C ALA A 484 15.89 -9.78 -10.52
N THR A 485 14.73 -9.72 -9.83
CA THR A 485 13.46 -9.28 -10.42
C THR A 485 13.49 -7.79 -10.78
N VAL A 486 13.94 -6.95 -9.85
CA VAL A 486 14.11 -5.52 -10.11
C VAL A 486 15.13 -5.31 -11.23
N LYS A 487 16.26 -6.01 -11.21
CA LYS A 487 17.27 -5.92 -12.28
C LYS A 487 16.69 -6.23 -13.67
N ALA A 488 15.76 -7.19 -13.76
CA ALA A 488 15.11 -7.54 -15.02
C ALA A 488 14.11 -6.48 -15.51
N PHE A 489 13.30 -5.91 -14.60
CA PHE A 489 12.23 -4.98 -14.99
C PHE A 489 12.60 -3.50 -14.90
N ARG A 490 13.64 -3.13 -14.14
CA ARG A 490 13.97 -1.73 -13.82
C ARG A 490 14.35 -0.90 -15.02
N SER A 491 15.09 -1.46 -15.97
CA SER A 491 15.53 -0.69 -17.13
C SER A 491 14.35 -0.31 -18.02
N MET A 492 14.21 0.97 -18.32
CA MET A 492 13.31 1.51 -19.34
C MET A 492 14.03 1.74 -20.67
N MET A 493 15.28 1.29 -20.83
CA MET A 493 16.04 1.49 -22.07
C MET A 493 15.65 0.50 -23.18
N HIS A 494 14.71 -0.41 -22.91
CA HIS A 494 14.18 -1.36 -23.89
C HIS A 494 13.17 -0.67 -24.83
N LYS A 495 12.87 -1.30 -25.97
CA LYS A 495 11.92 -0.76 -26.96
C LYS A 495 10.44 -0.96 -26.59
N ASP A 496 10.18 -1.64 -25.48
CA ASP A 496 8.86 -2.02 -24.99
C ASP A 496 8.11 -0.81 -24.44
N MET A 497 6.77 -0.89 -24.40
CA MET A 497 5.96 0.11 -23.72
C MET A 497 6.03 -0.14 -22.22
N MET A 498 6.38 0.90 -21.45
CA MET A 498 6.57 0.77 -20.01
C MET A 498 6.18 2.07 -19.31
N VAL A 499 5.41 1.94 -18.24
CA VAL A 499 4.96 3.05 -17.41
C VAL A 499 5.23 2.75 -15.93
N GLY A 500 5.99 3.62 -15.28
CA GLY A 500 6.25 3.56 -13.85
C GLY A 500 5.57 4.72 -13.13
N ALA A 501 4.91 4.49 -12.00
CA ALA A 501 4.39 5.56 -11.15
C ALA A 501 5.23 5.69 -9.88
N PHE A 502 5.65 6.91 -9.55
CA PHE A 502 6.33 7.19 -8.28
C PHE A 502 5.33 7.30 -7.14
N SER A 503 5.67 6.75 -5.98
CA SER A 503 4.90 6.92 -4.75
C SER A 503 5.71 7.69 -3.72
N HIS A 504 5.58 9.01 -3.72
CA HIS A 504 6.20 9.88 -2.71
C HIS A 504 5.58 9.73 -1.31
N SER A 505 4.56 8.87 -1.16
CA SER A 505 4.03 8.45 0.15
C SER A 505 4.95 7.46 0.86
N THR A 506 5.89 6.86 0.12
CA THR A 506 6.91 5.96 0.67
C THR A 506 8.07 6.79 1.20
N ALA A 507 8.81 6.26 2.18
CA ALA A 507 9.92 6.97 2.84
C ALA A 507 11.14 7.24 1.91
N VAL A 508 10.99 7.02 0.60
CA VAL A 508 12.01 7.29 -0.40
C VAL A 508 12.06 8.79 -0.65
N GLY A 509 13.15 9.42 -0.22
CA GLY A 509 13.41 10.83 -0.47
C GLY A 509 13.37 11.20 -1.96
N LYS A 510 13.35 12.50 -2.26
CA LYS A 510 13.25 13.00 -3.63
C LYS A 510 14.42 12.52 -4.49
N LEU A 511 14.14 11.62 -5.42
CA LEU A 511 15.13 11.10 -6.38
C LEU A 511 15.58 12.20 -7.35
N ARG A 512 16.81 12.05 -7.86
CA ARG A 512 17.36 12.91 -8.92
C ARG A 512 16.46 12.89 -10.16
N LYS A 513 16.49 13.96 -10.95
CA LYS A 513 15.74 14.04 -12.22
C LYS A 513 16.19 12.93 -13.17
N ASP A 514 17.51 12.83 -13.36
CA ASP A 514 18.13 11.78 -14.14
C ASP A 514 18.25 10.52 -13.29
N LEU A 515 17.62 9.45 -13.76
CA LEU A 515 17.70 8.14 -13.17
C LEU A 515 18.55 7.24 -14.06
N PRO A 516 19.35 6.33 -13.48
CA PRO A 516 20.07 5.34 -14.27
C PRO A 516 19.07 4.42 -14.98
N ASP A 517 19.39 4.04 -16.22
CA ASP A 517 18.60 3.13 -17.05
C ASP A 517 17.15 3.60 -17.34
N VAL A 518 16.92 4.92 -17.28
CA VAL A 518 15.64 5.56 -17.64
C VAL A 518 15.90 6.68 -18.63
N PRO A 519 15.13 6.79 -19.73
CA PRO A 519 15.26 7.91 -20.68
C PRO A 519 15.03 9.28 -19.99
N VAL A 520 15.84 10.27 -20.37
CA VAL A 520 15.82 11.62 -19.75
C VAL A 520 14.45 12.30 -19.89
N ASP A 521 13.75 12.06 -21.00
CA ASP A 521 12.42 12.60 -21.28
C ASP A 521 11.27 11.66 -20.87
N ALA A 522 11.53 10.55 -20.17
CA ALA A 522 10.47 9.65 -19.73
C ALA A 522 9.61 10.26 -18.61
N ARG A 523 10.19 11.15 -17.78
CA ARG A 523 9.48 11.69 -16.61
C ARG A 523 8.41 12.72 -17.01
N ILE A 524 7.18 12.48 -16.57
CA ILE A 524 6.01 13.35 -16.76
C ILE A 524 5.48 13.77 -15.40
N ASN A 525 5.22 15.07 -15.24
CA ASN A 525 4.62 15.60 -14.02
C ASN A 525 3.10 15.33 -14.02
N PHE A 526 2.60 14.66 -12.99
CA PHE A 526 1.20 14.41 -12.72
C PHE A 526 0.71 15.36 -11.63
N PRO A 527 0.00 16.45 -11.99
CA PRO A 527 -0.35 17.52 -11.07
C PRO A 527 -1.46 17.11 -10.11
N ARG A 528 -1.59 17.90 -9.04
CA ARG A 528 -2.76 17.93 -8.17
C ARG A 528 -4.00 18.39 -8.95
N TYR A 529 -5.17 18.38 -8.30
CA TYR A 529 -6.39 18.80 -8.98
C TYR A 529 -6.28 20.24 -9.49
N SER A 530 -6.72 20.45 -10.73
CA SER A 530 -6.99 21.79 -11.23
C SER A 530 -8.20 22.39 -10.50
N LEU A 531 -8.47 23.68 -10.72
CA LEU A 531 -9.63 24.33 -10.13
C LEU A 531 -10.94 23.71 -10.64
N ASP A 532 -11.02 23.33 -11.91
CA ASP A 532 -12.19 22.68 -12.51
C ASP A 532 -12.39 21.24 -12.01
N GLU A 533 -11.28 20.50 -11.88
CA GLU A 533 -11.28 19.16 -11.29
C GLU A 533 -11.75 19.23 -9.82
N ALA A 534 -11.20 20.18 -9.06
CA ALA A 534 -11.56 20.41 -7.66
C ALA A 534 -13.03 20.81 -7.48
N ALA A 535 -13.56 21.68 -8.35
CA ALA A 535 -14.98 22.03 -8.35
C ALA A 535 -15.86 20.78 -8.49
N SER A 536 -15.49 19.91 -9.43
CA SER A 536 -16.24 18.67 -9.72
C SER A 536 -16.13 17.66 -8.58
N VAL A 537 -14.96 17.53 -7.95
CA VAL A 537 -14.77 16.73 -6.73
C VAL A 537 -15.65 17.23 -5.59
N CYS A 538 -15.72 18.54 -5.37
CA CYS A 538 -16.54 19.11 -4.29
C CYS A 538 -18.05 18.93 -4.56
N HIS A 539 -18.50 19.04 -5.82
CA HIS A 539 -19.88 18.70 -6.20
C HIS A 539 -20.17 17.21 -6.02
N TYR A 540 -19.19 16.34 -6.29
CA TYR A 540 -19.31 14.92 -5.99
C TYR A 540 -19.43 14.66 -4.49
N TYR A 541 -18.63 15.32 -3.65
CA TYR A 541 -18.74 15.18 -2.19
C TYR A 541 -20.07 15.72 -1.64
N LEU A 542 -20.61 16.78 -2.22
CA LEU A 542 -21.96 17.24 -1.94
C LEU A 542 -23.00 16.16 -2.30
N ARG A 543 -22.89 15.56 -3.51
CA ARG A 543 -23.76 14.48 -3.98
C ARG A 543 -23.70 13.24 -3.08
N GLN A 544 -22.53 12.96 -2.49
CA GLN A 544 -22.32 11.85 -1.55
C GLN A 544 -22.59 12.19 -0.09
N ARG A 545 -23.20 13.36 0.17
CA ARG A 545 -23.54 13.85 1.51
C ARG A 545 -22.34 13.88 2.47
N LEU A 546 -21.13 14.08 1.94
CA LEU A 546 -19.92 14.35 2.72
C LEU A 546 -19.83 15.82 3.14
N VAL A 547 -20.54 16.70 2.43
CA VAL A 547 -20.66 18.12 2.72
C VAL A 547 -22.12 18.46 2.98
N ARG A 548 -22.38 19.34 3.94
CA ARG A 548 -23.72 19.90 4.20
C ARG A 548 -24.14 20.81 3.04
N ARG A 549 -25.39 20.69 2.58
CA ARG A 549 -25.92 21.54 1.51
C ARG A 549 -25.87 23.02 1.89
N GLU A 550 -26.08 23.34 3.15
CA GLU A 550 -26.10 24.70 3.67
C GLU A 550 -24.71 25.34 3.70
N ALA A 551 -23.66 24.52 3.87
CA ALA A 551 -22.27 24.97 3.92
C ALA A 551 -21.59 25.00 2.55
N PHE A 552 -22.24 24.45 1.52
CA PHE A 552 -21.70 24.36 0.18
C PHE A 552 -21.95 25.68 -0.59
N SER A 553 -20.87 26.38 -0.93
CA SER A 553 -20.91 27.61 -1.72
C SER A 553 -19.67 27.71 -2.61
N GLU A 554 -19.72 28.57 -3.62
CA GLU A 554 -18.57 28.85 -4.50
C GLU A 554 -17.32 29.29 -3.72
N GLU A 555 -17.49 30.00 -2.61
CA GLU A 555 -16.37 30.42 -1.77
C GLU A 555 -15.86 29.31 -0.88
N SER A 556 -16.74 28.50 -0.28
CA SER A 556 -16.36 27.48 0.71
C SER A 556 -15.53 26.37 0.07
N TRP A 557 -15.91 25.86 -1.11
CA TRP A 557 -15.11 24.84 -1.79
C TRP A 557 -13.78 25.39 -2.32
N LYS A 558 -13.73 26.65 -2.76
CA LYS A 558 -12.47 27.32 -3.16
C LYS A 558 -11.52 27.52 -1.97
N LYS A 559 -12.04 27.78 -0.76
CA LYS A 559 -11.22 27.81 0.47
C LYS A 559 -10.60 26.44 0.74
N ILE A 560 -11.35 25.35 0.59
CA ILE A 560 -10.80 23.99 0.73
C ILE A 560 -9.75 23.70 -0.34
N TYR A 561 -10.00 24.08 -1.58
CA TYR A 561 -9.01 23.96 -2.66
C TYR A 561 -7.72 24.73 -2.35
N PHE A 562 -7.83 25.95 -1.84
CA PHE A 562 -6.69 26.78 -1.45
C PHE A 562 -5.89 26.15 -0.29
N LEU A 563 -6.58 25.67 0.76
CA LEU A 563 -5.95 25.03 1.92
C LEU A 563 -5.23 23.72 1.57
N SER A 564 -5.86 22.88 0.74
CA SER A 564 -5.28 21.60 0.30
C SER A 564 -4.32 21.73 -0.87
N HIS A 565 -4.29 22.91 -1.51
CA HIS A 565 -3.61 23.14 -2.79
C HIS A 565 -3.91 22.02 -3.80
N GLY A 566 -5.19 21.61 -3.90
CA GLY A 566 -5.68 20.56 -4.81
C GLY A 566 -5.25 19.12 -4.47
N ASN A 567 -4.75 18.84 -3.27
CA ASN A 567 -4.43 17.48 -2.86
C ASN A 567 -5.71 16.69 -2.61
N GLY A 568 -5.94 15.60 -3.36
CA GLY A 568 -7.20 14.85 -3.28
C GLY A 568 -7.50 14.24 -1.91
N ALA A 569 -6.48 13.73 -1.22
CA ALA A 569 -6.67 13.15 0.12
C ALA A 569 -7.02 14.24 1.16
N GLU A 570 -6.34 15.39 1.09
CA GLU A 570 -6.62 16.52 1.99
C GLU A 570 -7.97 17.16 1.68
N MET A 571 -8.33 17.31 0.40
CA MET A 571 -9.65 17.82 0.00
C MET A 571 -10.77 16.93 0.55
N ARG A 572 -10.63 15.61 0.44
CA ARG A 572 -11.60 14.65 0.99
C ARG A 572 -11.72 14.76 2.51
N TRP A 573 -10.59 14.85 3.21
CA TRP A 573 -10.56 14.99 4.67
C TRP A 573 -11.11 16.35 5.15
N LEU A 574 -10.87 17.43 4.40
CA LEU A 574 -11.33 18.78 4.74
C LEU A 574 -12.78 19.05 4.36
N ALA A 575 -13.34 18.33 3.39
CA ALA A 575 -14.68 18.57 2.87
C ALA A 575 -15.79 18.59 3.95
N PRO A 576 -15.80 17.68 4.95
CA PRO A 576 -16.79 17.71 6.03
C PRO A 576 -16.74 18.97 6.90
N PHE A 577 -15.62 19.71 6.88
CA PHE A 577 -15.42 20.93 7.66
C PHE A 577 -15.74 22.22 6.89
N MET A 578 -16.32 22.12 5.68
CA MET A 578 -16.79 23.30 4.94
C MET A 578 -17.80 24.09 5.78
N ARG A 579 -17.66 25.42 5.75
CA ARG A 579 -18.53 26.39 6.42
C ARG A 579 -18.72 27.62 5.55
#